data_AF-A0A2C9D6U2-F1
#
_entry.id   AF-A0A2C9D6U2-F1
#
_cell.length_a   1.000
_cell.length_b   1.000
_cell.length_c   1.000
_cell.angle_alpha   90.00
_cell.angle_beta   90.00
_cell.angle_gamma   90.00
#
_symmetry.space_group_name_H-M   'P 1'
#
loop_
_entity.id
_entity.type
_entity.pdbx_description
1 polymer ?
#
loop_
_entity_poly.entity_id
_entity_poly.type
_entity_poly.pdbx_seq_one_letter_code
_entity_poly.pdbx_strand_id
1 'polypeptide(L)'
;MSQVISLALPFFGLIFLGFGSGRIAKIPRSGLAWLDFYLVYIALPALFYDLMSKTPIEELAQGGFILSTTFSTYAAFALSFAVGTIISNGDLKLATIQGLVGSYANVGYMGPGLTLAALGTAAAAPTALIFCFDVTLAFSLTPLMMALGGTEDLKLMQTIGVVAKRVFLHPFILGTIAGILAAAFHFQLPEALAQMVTFLRNSAAPTALFAIGVTVALQPMGRVPTELPILVAIKLVVHPFIAWLMLTWIGGFDPVWIKTAVLMASLPTAATTFVAAQQYDVYVSRAATAIVISTVLSVFTVTGVLALITYDLLPLTPFGR
;
A
#
# COMPACT_ATOMS: atom_id res chain seq x y z
N MET A 1 -17.81 8.98 -18.58
CA MET A 1 -16.82 7.87 -18.59
C MET A 1 -15.46 8.31 -19.09
N SER A 2 -15.38 9.28 -20.01
CA SER A 2 -14.12 9.84 -20.52
C SER A 2 -13.18 10.35 -19.42
N GLN A 3 -13.67 11.11 -18.44
CA GLN A 3 -12.84 11.66 -17.34
C GLN A 3 -12.22 10.57 -16.45
N VAL A 4 -12.99 9.53 -16.08
CA VAL A 4 -12.50 8.41 -15.25
C VAL A 4 -11.42 7.63 -15.99
N ILE A 5 -11.63 7.36 -17.29
CA ILE A 5 -10.63 6.71 -18.13
C ILE A 5 -9.38 7.57 -18.24
N SER A 6 -9.51 8.88 -18.46
CA SER A 6 -8.36 9.80 -18.50
C SER A 6 -7.57 9.84 -17.19
N LEU A 7 -8.23 9.64 -16.04
CA LEU A 7 -7.57 9.58 -14.74
C LEU A 7 -6.86 8.24 -14.50
N ALA A 8 -7.48 7.13 -14.91
CA ALA A 8 -6.96 5.78 -14.69
C ALA A 8 -5.89 5.39 -15.73
N LEU A 9 -6.00 5.89 -16.95
CA LEU A 9 -5.16 5.53 -18.09
C LEU A 9 -3.66 5.78 -17.85
N PRO A 10 -3.19 6.89 -17.26
CA PRO A 10 -1.78 7.06 -16.97
C PRO A 10 -1.24 5.98 -16.01
N PHE A 11 -2.02 5.60 -15.00
CA PHE A 11 -1.59 4.61 -14.00
C PHE A 11 -1.50 3.22 -14.59
N PHE A 12 -2.60 2.75 -15.20
CA PHE A 12 -2.62 1.43 -15.82
C PHE A 12 -1.79 1.38 -17.09
N GLY A 13 -1.70 2.47 -17.84
CA GLY A 13 -0.85 2.61 -19.01
C GLY A 13 0.62 2.38 -18.67
N LEU A 14 1.13 2.99 -17.59
CA LEU A 14 2.50 2.75 -17.14
C LEU A 14 2.72 1.30 -16.66
N ILE A 15 1.74 0.71 -15.96
CA ILE A 15 1.77 -0.71 -15.59
C ILE A 15 1.81 -1.59 -16.85
N PHE A 16 0.96 -1.34 -17.84
CA PHE A 16 0.91 -2.11 -19.07
C PHE A 16 2.17 -1.92 -19.93
N LEU A 17 2.74 -0.72 -19.96
CA LEU A 17 4.03 -0.45 -20.62
C LEU A 17 5.16 -1.23 -19.94
N GLY A 18 5.21 -1.22 -18.61
CA GLY A 18 6.15 -2.05 -17.85
C GLY A 18 5.95 -3.54 -18.13
N PHE A 19 4.70 -4.00 -18.13
CA PHE A 19 4.36 -5.39 -18.42
C PHE A 19 4.79 -5.82 -19.82
N GLY A 20 4.46 -5.02 -20.85
CA GLY A 20 4.86 -5.24 -22.23
C GLY A 20 6.38 -5.26 -22.37
N SER A 21 7.06 -4.28 -21.75
CA SER A 21 8.52 -4.20 -21.75
C SER A 21 9.16 -5.45 -21.13
N GLY A 22 8.66 -5.90 -19.98
CA GLY A 22 9.14 -7.11 -19.32
C GLY A 22 8.94 -8.38 -20.16
N ARG A 23 7.82 -8.49 -20.89
CA ARG A 23 7.56 -9.63 -21.78
C ARG A 23 8.39 -9.60 -23.07
N ILE A 24 8.62 -8.42 -23.64
CA ILE A 24 9.31 -8.27 -24.92
C ILE A 24 10.84 -8.30 -24.75
N ALA A 25 11.37 -7.55 -23.79
CA ALA A 25 12.81 -7.37 -23.64
C ALA A 25 13.53 -8.62 -23.10
N LYS A 26 12.80 -9.52 -22.40
CA LYS A 26 13.33 -10.76 -21.81
C LYS A 26 14.58 -10.54 -20.91
N ILE A 27 14.68 -9.37 -20.30
CA ILE A 27 15.74 -9.03 -19.35
C ILE A 27 15.46 -9.80 -18.05
N PRO A 28 16.47 -10.45 -17.44
CA PRO A 28 16.30 -11.15 -16.18
C PRO A 28 15.88 -10.19 -15.06
N ARG A 29 15.24 -10.71 -14.01
CA ARG A 29 14.78 -9.91 -12.86
C ARG A 29 15.89 -9.09 -12.18
N SER A 30 17.14 -9.53 -12.27
CA SER A 30 18.30 -8.76 -11.80
C SER A 30 18.43 -7.38 -12.46
N GLY A 31 17.87 -7.19 -13.66
CA GLY A 31 17.81 -5.90 -14.34
C GLY A 31 16.93 -4.86 -13.63
N LEU A 32 16.02 -5.27 -12.73
CA LEU A 32 15.21 -4.36 -11.92
C LEU A 32 15.92 -3.85 -10.66
N ALA A 33 17.07 -4.44 -10.28
CA ALA A 33 17.69 -4.19 -8.97
C ALA A 33 17.97 -2.69 -8.72
N TRP A 34 18.52 -1.97 -9.71
CA TRP A 34 18.78 -0.53 -9.58
C TRP A 34 17.51 0.32 -9.61
N LEU A 35 16.48 -0.12 -10.34
CA LEU A 35 15.19 0.56 -10.37
C LEU A 35 14.48 0.46 -9.03
N ASP A 36 14.48 -0.75 -8.44
CA ASP A 36 13.95 -1.03 -7.12
C ASP A 36 14.75 -0.28 -6.04
N PHE A 37 16.08 -0.28 -6.12
CA PHE A 37 16.93 0.48 -5.20
C PHE A 37 16.62 1.98 -5.25
N TYR A 38 16.64 2.56 -6.45
CA TYR A 38 16.31 3.97 -6.66
C TYR A 38 14.95 4.32 -6.07
N LEU A 39 13.94 3.48 -6.35
CA LEU A 39 12.59 3.71 -5.88
C LEU A 39 12.49 3.62 -4.35
N VAL A 40 13.03 2.55 -3.75
CA VAL A 40 12.86 2.26 -2.32
C VAL A 40 13.71 3.18 -1.44
N TYR A 41 14.93 3.49 -1.88
CA TYR A 41 15.91 4.20 -1.04
C TYR A 41 16.05 5.69 -1.38
N ILE A 42 15.55 6.15 -2.53
CA ILE A 42 15.76 7.52 -3.00
C ILE A 42 14.43 8.21 -3.29
N ALA A 43 13.64 7.71 -4.24
CA ALA A 43 12.46 8.40 -4.75
C ALA A 43 11.28 8.42 -3.76
N LEU A 44 10.90 7.27 -3.19
CA LEU A 44 9.81 7.20 -2.22
C LEU A 44 10.13 7.90 -0.90
N PRO A 45 11.34 7.78 -0.30
CA PRO A 45 11.69 8.58 0.86
C PRO A 45 11.57 10.09 0.62
N ALA A 46 12.02 10.58 -0.55
CA ALA A 46 11.86 11.99 -0.92
C ALA A 46 10.39 12.39 -1.07
N LEU A 47 9.54 11.51 -1.63
CA LEU A 47 8.10 11.71 -1.73
C LEU A 47 7.45 11.83 -0.34
N PHE A 48 7.74 10.91 0.58
CA PHE A 48 7.17 10.96 1.93
C PHE A 48 7.70 12.14 2.74
N TYR A 49 8.98 12.49 2.60
CA TYR A 49 9.53 13.71 3.17
C TYR A 49 8.77 14.95 2.68
N ASP A 50 8.56 15.07 1.37
CA ASP A 50 7.87 16.22 0.77
C ASP A 50 6.40 16.32 1.23
N LEU A 51 5.70 15.18 1.30
CA LEU A 51 4.34 15.13 1.81
C LEU A 51 4.27 15.54 3.28
N MET A 52 5.16 15.00 4.12
CA MET A 52 5.12 15.24 5.56
C MET A 52 5.61 16.62 5.97
N SER A 53 6.63 17.16 5.30
CA SER A 53 7.16 18.51 5.58
C SER A 53 6.17 19.64 5.28
N LYS A 54 5.15 19.37 4.44
CA LYS A 54 4.12 20.35 4.06
C LYS A 54 2.77 20.11 4.74
N THR A 55 2.63 19.02 5.49
CA THR A 55 1.38 18.68 6.17
C THR A 55 1.33 19.37 7.54
N PRO A 56 0.23 20.09 7.87
CA PRO A 56 0.05 20.65 9.21
C PRO A 56 0.06 19.56 10.29
N ILE A 57 0.71 19.83 11.43
CA ILE A 57 0.85 18.83 12.51
C ILE A 57 -0.52 18.47 13.11
N GLU A 58 -1.46 19.42 13.11
CA GLU A 58 -2.82 19.22 13.56
C GLU A 58 -3.55 18.18 12.70
N GLU A 59 -3.28 18.14 11.39
CA GLU A 59 -3.80 17.11 10.49
C GLU A 59 -3.15 15.74 10.78
N LEU A 60 -1.88 15.72 11.17
CA LEU A 60 -1.20 14.47 11.57
C LEU A 60 -1.78 13.88 12.88
N ALA A 61 -2.45 14.70 13.69
CA ALA A 61 -3.06 14.32 14.96
C ALA A 61 -4.52 13.84 14.82
N GLN A 62 -4.99 13.49 13.62
CA GLN A 62 -6.36 13.04 13.39
C GLN A 62 -6.59 11.58 13.84
N GLY A 63 -6.58 11.36 15.16
CA GLY A 63 -6.66 10.04 15.79
C GLY A 63 -7.88 9.21 15.35
N GLY A 64 -9.04 9.84 15.15
CA GLY A 64 -10.23 9.15 14.66
C GLY A 64 -10.04 8.56 13.26
N PHE A 65 -9.34 9.28 12.37
CA PHE A 65 -9.06 8.82 11.01
C PHE A 65 -8.08 7.65 11.05
N ILE A 66 -6.97 7.82 11.78
CA ILE A 66 -5.94 6.81 11.96
C ILE A 66 -6.54 5.51 12.51
N LEU A 67 -7.34 5.59 13.57
CA LEU A 67 -7.98 4.43 14.18
C LEU A 67 -8.95 3.75 13.20
N SER A 68 -9.73 4.52 12.44
CA SER A 68 -10.68 3.98 11.45
C SER A 68 -9.98 3.22 10.33
N THR A 69 -8.96 3.83 9.72
CA THR A 69 -8.23 3.21 8.60
C THR A 69 -7.41 2.02 9.07
N THR A 70 -6.71 2.16 10.20
CA THR A 70 -5.95 1.07 10.84
C THR A 70 -6.86 -0.11 11.17
N PHE A 71 -7.99 0.15 11.82
CA PHE A 71 -8.97 -0.89 12.14
C PHE A 71 -9.50 -1.56 10.88
N SER A 72 -9.75 -0.81 9.80
CA SER A 72 -10.22 -1.35 8.53
C SER A 72 -9.21 -2.31 7.90
N THR A 73 -7.92 -1.93 7.88
CA THR A 73 -6.82 -2.80 7.42
C THR A 73 -6.70 -4.05 8.31
N TYR A 74 -6.79 -3.90 9.65
CA TYR A 74 -6.75 -5.03 10.57
C TYR A 74 -7.95 -5.97 10.47
N ALA A 75 -9.15 -5.44 10.24
CA ALA A 75 -10.34 -6.23 10.03
C ALA A 75 -10.22 -7.06 8.74
N ALA A 76 -9.76 -6.44 7.65
CA ALA A 76 -9.46 -7.16 6.41
C ALA A 76 -8.36 -8.21 6.62
N PHE A 77 -7.34 -7.91 7.44
CA PHE A 77 -6.29 -8.86 7.78
C PHE A 77 -6.86 -10.04 8.56
N ALA A 78 -7.64 -9.78 9.62
CA ALA A 78 -8.23 -10.81 10.46
C ALA A 78 -9.17 -11.72 9.67
N LEU A 79 -9.98 -11.18 8.77
CA LEU A 79 -10.83 -11.97 7.88
C LEU A 79 -10.00 -12.87 6.96
N SER A 80 -8.98 -12.30 6.31
CA SER A 80 -8.10 -13.03 5.40
C SER A 80 -7.25 -14.08 6.12
N PHE A 81 -6.81 -13.76 7.34
CA PHE A 81 -6.09 -14.64 8.24
C PHE A 81 -6.98 -15.79 8.72
N ALA A 82 -8.25 -15.53 9.07
CA ALA A 82 -9.20 -16.55 9.48
C ALA A 82 -9.49 -17.52 8.33
N VAL A 83 -9.76 -17.01 7.12
CA VAL A 83 -9.87 -17.83 5.91
C VAL A 83 -8.61 -18.66 5.71
N GLY A 84 -7.45 -18.03 5.84
CA GLY A 84 -6.16 -18.69 5.71
C GLY A 84 -5.98 -19.83 6.71
N THR A 85 -6.28 -19.58 7.98
CA THR A 85 -6.18 -20.54 9.08
C THR A 85 -7.09 -21.74 8.88
N ILE A 86 -8.33 -21.51 8.42
CA ILE A 86 -9.29 -22.59 8.14
C ILE A 86 -8.78 -23.46 6.97
N ILE A 87 -8.31 -22.84 5.89
CA ILE A 87 -7.87 -23.57 4.69
C ILE A 87 -6.50 -24.24 4.90
N SER A 88 -5.64 -23.66 5.72
CA SER A 88 -4.30 -24.18 6.04
C SER A 88 -4.29 -25.19 7.20
N ASN A 89 -5.45 -25.56 7.74
CA ASN A 89 -5.59 -26.41 8.93
C ASN A 89 -4.78 -25.90 10.14
N GLY A 90 -4.78 -24.59 10.37
CA GLY A 90 -4.14 -23.98 11.53
C GLY A 90 -2.68 -23.56 11.33
N ASP A 91 -2.11 -23.66 10.12
CA ASP A 91 -0.76 -23.15 9.86
C ASP A 91 -0.77 -21.61 9.90
N LEU A 92 -0.28 -21.08 11.02
CA LEU A 92 -0.20 -19.65 11.31
C LEU A 92 0.68 -18.89 10.31
N LYS A 93 1.74 -19.53 9.78
CA LYS A 93 2.68 -18.87 8.86
C LYS A 93 2.02 -18.66 7.51
N LEU A 94 1.36 -19.70 6.99
CA LEU A 94 0.56 -19.61 5.78
C LEU A 94 -0.57 -18.58 5.94
N ALA A 95 -1.31 -18.66 7.06
CA ALA A 95 -2.40 -17.73 7.35
C ALA A 95 -1.93 -16.28 7.46
N THR A 96 -0.71 -16.03 7.97
CA THR A 96 -0.12 -14.69 8.06
C THR A 96 0.11 -14.07 6.69
N ILE A 97 0.74 -14.80 5.76
CA ILE A 97 0.95 -14.29 4.40
C ILE A 97 -0.38 -14.14 3.66
N GLN A 98 -1.33 -15.05 3.85
CA GLN A 98 -2.68 -14.92 3.29
C GLN A 98 -3.43 -13.70 3.86
N GLY A 99 -3.25 -13.43 5.16
CA GLY A 99 -3.70 -12.23 5.85
C GLY A 99 -3.20 -10.96 5.15
N LEU A 100 -1.88 -10.88 4.90
CA LEU A 100 -1.28 -9.78 4.16
C LEU A 100 -1.80 -9.66 2.74
N VAL A 101 -2.00 -10.79 2.04
CA VAL A 101 -2.53 -10.78 0.67
C VAL A 101 -3.90 -10.10 0.64
N GLY A 102 -4.76 -10.41 1.60
CA GLY A 102 -6.12 -9.92 1.66
C GLY A 102 -6.31 -8.54 2.30
N SER A 103 -5.28 -7.97 2.95
CA SER A 103 -5.41 -6.67 3.63
C SER A 103 -4.42 -5.61 3.15
N TYR A 104 -3.16 -5.97 2.92
CA TYR A 104 -2.09 -5.00 2.74
C TYR A 104 -2.07 -4.47 1.31
N ALA A 105 -2.60 -3.25 1.16
CA ALA A 105 -2.69 -2.54 -0.10
C ALA A 105 -1.32 -2.06 -0.57
N ASN A 106 -1.16 -1.89 -1.88
CA ASN A 106 0.05 -1.37 -2.51
C ASN A 106 0.20 0.16 -2.31
N VAL A 107 0.05 0.61 -1.06
CA VAL A 107 0.01 2.01 -0.65
C VAL A 107 1.33 2.71 -0.93
N GLY A 108 2.47 2.02 -0.88
CA GLY A 108 3.77 2.63 -1.12
C GLY A 108 4.07 2.95 -2.58
N TYR A 109 3.70 2.05 -3.50
CA TYR A 109 4.04 2.21 -4.91
C TYR A 109 2.93 2.92 -5.71
N MET A 110 1.66 2.64 -5.41
CA MET A 110 0.52 3.18 -6.16
C MET A 110 -0.17 4.33 -5.43
N GLY A 111 -0.21 4.31 -4.09
CA GLY A 111 -1.05 5.18 -3.27
C GLY A 111 -0.85 6.68 -3.54
N PRO A 112 0.28 7.28 -3.13
CA PRO A 112 0.50 8.71 -3.27
C PRO A 112 0.31 9.27 -4.66
N GLY A 113 0.88 8.61 -5.68
CA GLY A 113 0.74 9.07 -7.06
C GLY A 113 -0.72 9.13 -7.50
N LEU A 114 -1.49 8.11 -7.15
CA LEU A 114 -2.89 8.00 -7.53
C LEU A 114 -3.78 8.97 -6.76
N THR A 115 -3.61 9.07 -5.44
CA THR A 115 -4.44 9.94 -4.60
C THR A 115 -4.18 11.41 -4.91
N LEU A 116 -2.92 11.82 -5.08
CA LEU A 116 -2.56 13.20 -5.45
C LEU A 116 -3.07 13.57 -6.85
N ALA A 117 -3.00 12.66 -7.82
CA ALA A 117 -3.50 12.92 -9.16
C ALA A 117 -5.03 12.99 -9.21
N ALA A 118 -5.72 12.16 -8.42
CA ALA A 118 -7.17 12.07 -8.43
C ALA A 118 -7.86 13.12 -7.56
N LEU A 119 -7.25 13.48 -6.42
CA LEU A 119 -7.87 14.29 -5.37
C LEU A 119 -7.08 15.57 -5.05
N GLY A 120 -5.94 15.79 -5.71
CA GLY A 120 -5.08 16.96 -5.50
C GLY A 120 -4.26 16.89 -4.21
N THR A 121 -3.66 18.02 -3.84
CA THR A 121 -2.77 18.12 -2.68
C THR A 121 -3.48 17.91 -1.34
N ALA A 122 -4.80 18.10 -1.28
CA ALA A 122 -5.59 17.85 -0.08
C ALA A 122 -5.58 16.36 0.36
N ALA A 123 -5.25 15.43 -0.55
CA ALA A 123 -5.08 14.03 -0.22
C ALA A 123 -3.70 13.69 0.38
N ALA A 124 -2.76 14.62 0.43
CA ALA A 124 -1.39 14.37 0.89
C ALA A 124 -1.34 13.85 2.34
N ALA A 125 -2.00 14.55 3.26
CA ALA A 125 -2.05 14.20 4.67
C ALA A 125 -2.71 12.82 4.92
N PRO A 126 -3.96 12.55 4.47
CA PRO A 126 -4.57 11.25 4.68
C PRO A 126 -3.79 10.12 4.01
N THR A 127 -3.20 10.36 2.83
CA THR A 127 -2.38 9.34 2.15
C THR A 127 -1.18 8.93 2.98
N ALA A 128 -0.45 9.91 3.48
CA ALA A 128 0.75 9.65 4.25
C ALA A 128 0.42 8.99 5.60
N LEU A 129 -0.65 9.41 6.29
CA LEU A 129 -1.13 8.74 7.50
C LEU A 129 -1.46 7.27 7.25
N ILE A 130 -2.28 6.97 6.24
CA ILE A 130 -2.61 5.58 5.89
C ILE A 130 -1.34 4.79 5.60
N PHE A 131 -0.44 5.34 4.79
CA PHE A 131 0.81 4.68 4.46
C PHE A 131 1.65 4.35 5.70
N CYS A 132 1.89 5.32 6.59
CA CYS A 132 2.74 5.14 7.76
C CYS A 132 2.19 4.05 8.68
N PHE A 133 0.88 4.08 8.94
CA PHE A 133 0.26 3.10 9.81
C PHE A 133 0.20 1.73 9.13
N ASP A 134 -0.29 1.61 7.89
CA ASP A 134 -0.34 0.32 7.17
C ASP A 134 1.04 -0.35 7.04
N VAL A 135 2.08 0.41 6.73
CA VAL A 135 3.48 -0.10 6.69
C VAL A 135 3.89 -0.58 8.08
N THR A 136 3.65 0.21 9.12
CA THR A 136 3.95 -0.19 10.50
C THR A 136 3.24 -1.49 10.86
N LEU A 137 1.98 -1.66 10.44
CA LEU A 137 1.23 -2.90 10.65
C LEU A 137 1.90 -4.07 9.95
N ALA A 138 2.15 -3.96 8.65
CA ALA A 138 2.73 -5.04 7.87
C ALA A 138 4.11 -5.47 8.41
N PHE A 139 4.96 -4.52 8.78
CA PHE A 139 6.31 -4.81 9.25
C PHE A 139 6.42 -5.14 10.73
N SER A 140 5.39 -4.89 11.55
CA SER A 140 5.36 -5.32 12.96
C SER A 140 4.58 -6.63 13.16
N LEU A 141 3.41 -6.74 12.53
CA LEU A 141 2.52 -7.89 12.67
C LEU A 141 3.07 -9.14 11.99
N THR A 142 3.67 -9.00 10.80
CA THR A 142 4.18 -10.17 10.06
C THR A 142 5.28 -10.89 10.84
N PRO A 143 6.36 -10.22 11.29
CA PRO A 143 7.40 -10.90 12.05
C PRO A 143 6.89 -11.47 13.38
N LEU A 144 5.97 -10.76 14.06
CA LEU A 144 5.35 -11.25 15.29
C LEU A 144 4.60 -12.56 15.05
N MET A 145 3.74 -12.61 14.03
CA MET A 145 2.94 -13.80 13.72
C MET A 145 3.82 -14.95 13.19
N MET A 146 4.90 -14.64 12.46
CA MET A 146 5.90 -15.62 12.04
C MET A 146 6.65 -16.22 13.23
N ALA A 147 7.09 -15.40 14.18
CA ALA A 147 7.72 -15.87 15.41
C ALA A 147 6.78 -16.76 16.24
N LEU A 148 5.51 -16.39 16.37
CA LEU A 148 4.48 -17.23 17.02
C LEU A 148 4.22 -18.53 16.25
N GLY A 149 4.39 -18.53 14.92
CA GLY A 149 4.30 -19.71 14.07
C GLY A 149 5.56 -20.58 14.04
N GLY A 150 6.59 -20.26 14.83
CA GLY A 150 7.78 -21.08 15.02
C GLY A 150 8.85 -21.00 13.93
N THR A 151 8.92 -19.92 13.13
CA THR A 151 10.01 -19.74 12.14
C THR A 151 11.33 -19.24 12.73
N GLU A 152 11.35 -18.73 13.95
CA GLU A 152 12.56 -18.20 14.59
C GLU A 152 12.71 -18.76 16.01
N ASP A 153 13.87 -19.34 16.35
CA ASP A 153 14.25 -19.74 17.72
C ASP A 153 14.52 -18.52 18.65
N LEU A 154 14.17 -17.32 18.20
CA LEU A 154 14.42 -16.08 18.92
C LEU A 154 13.37 -15.89 20.01
N LYS A 155 13.84 -15.54 21.21
CA LYS A 155 12.94 -15.14 22.31
C LYS A 155 12.11 -13.95 21.85
N LEU A 156 10.81 -13.94 22.12
CA LEU A 156 9.84 -12.89 21.72
C LEU A 156 10.37 -11.45 21.91
N MET A 157 11.11 -11.18 22.99
CA MET A 157 11.73 -9.88 23.26
C MET A 157 12.87 -9.50 22.30
N GLN A 158 13.67 -10.46 21.83
CA GLN A 158 14.71 -10.22 20.82
C GLN A 158 14.10 -9.96 19.45
N THR A 159 13.02 -10.68 19.11
CA THR A 159 12.23 -10.43 17.89
C THR A 159 11.66 -9.01 17.89
N ILE A 160 11.06 -8.55 19.00
CA ILE A 160 10.52 -7.19 19.10
C ILE A 160 11.62 -6.13 18.86
N GLY A 161 12.82 -6.29 19.44
CA GLY A 161 13.92 -5.36 19.25
C GLY A 161 14.44 -5.30 17.80
N VAL A 162 14.56 -6.45 17.13
CA VAL A 162 14.97 -6.54 15.72
C VAL A 162 13.90 -5.93 14.80
N VAL A 163 12.64 -6.20 15.07
CA VAL A 163 11.50 -5.68 14.32
C VAL A 163 11.40 -4.18 14.45
N ALA A 164 11.45 -3.64 15.67
CA ALA A 164 11.46 -2.21 15.90
C ALA A 164 12.60 -1.53 15.15
N LYS A 165 13.82 -2.08 15.23
CA LYS A 165 14.98 -1.55 14.50
C LYS A 165 14.75 -1.57 12.98
N ARG A 166 14.23 -2.66 12.41
CA ARG A 166 13.96 -2.76 10.96
C ARG A 166 12.86 -1.81 10.49
N VAL A 167 11.82 -1.62 11.30
CA VAL A 167 10.73 -0.68 11.03
C VAL A 167 11.28 0.76 11.06
N PHE A 168 11.89 1.18 12.17
CA PHE A 168 12.37 2.57 12.30
C PHE A 168 13.49 2.92 11.33
N LEU A 169 14.32 1.96 10.93
CA LEU A 169 15.37 2.17 9.92
C LEU A 169 14.89 1.97 8.48
N HIS A 170 13.60 1.68 8.26
CA HIS A 170 13.07 1.53 6.91
C HIS A 170 13.15 2.89 6.18
N PRO A 171 13.70 2.97 4.95
CA PRO A 171 13.91 4.25 4.25
C PRO A 171 12.66 5.13 4.17
N PHE A 172 11.48 4.51 3.98
CA PHE A 172 10.20 5.22 3.96
C PHE A 172 9.85 5.88 5.29
N ILE A 173 10.08 5.17 6.40
CA ILE A 173 9.81 5.66 7.75
C ILE A 173 10.81 6.77 8.09
N LEU A 174 12.07 6.61 7.70
CA LEU A 174 13.08 7.67 7.84
C LEU A 174 12.71 8.94 7.07
N GLY A 175 12.29 8.82 5.81
CA GLY A 175 11.81 9.95 5.01
C GLY A 175 10.60 10.64 5.63
N THR A 176 9.64 9.85 6.14
CA THR A 176 8.47 10.34 6.87
C THR A 176 8.88 11.09 8.14
N ILE A 177 9.71 10.49 9.00
CA ILE A 177 10.19 11.10 10.25
C ILE A 177 10.92 12.40 9.94
N ALA A 178 11.81 12.40 8.94
CA ALA A 178 12.52 13.62 8.53
C ALA A 178 11.56 14.71 8.06
N GLY A 179 10.49 14.35 7.33
CA GLY A 179 9.47 15.30 6.91
C GLY A 179 8.64 15.84 8.08
N ILE A 180 8.23 14.99 9.03
CA ILE A 180 7.52 15.41 10.25
C ILE A 180 8.39 16.35 11.08
N LEU A 181 9.68 16.02 11.27
CA LEU A 181 10.61 16.89 11.99
C LEU A 181 10.80 18.23 11.25
N ALA A 182 10.89 18.21 9.92
CA ALA A 182 10.97 19.44 9.15
C ALA A 182 9.71 20.30 9.31
N ALA A 183 8.52 19.71 9.31
CA ALA A 183 7.27 20.42 9.61
C ALA A 183 7.26 20.99 11.04
N ALA A 184 7.66 20.18 12.04
CA ALA A 184 7.67 20.55 13.45
C ALA A 184 8.63 21.71 13.78
N PHE A 185 9.78 21.75 13.12
CA PHE A 185 10.76 22.82 13.28
C PHE A 185 10.59 23.97 12.28
N HIS A 186 9.54 23.93 11.44
CA HIS A 186 9.35 24.85 10.30
C HIS A 186 10.61 24.98 9.43
N PHE A 187 11.35 23.88 9.28
CA PHE A 187 12.59 23.83 8.53
C PHE A 187 12.30 23.79 7.03
N GLN A 188 12.76 24.82 6.32
CA GLN A 188 12.68 24.88 4.87
C GLN A 188 14.02 24.47 4.25
N LEU A 189 13.97 23.53 3.32
CA LEU A 189 15.14 23.18 2.52
C LEU A 189 15.57 24.38 1.66
N PRO A 190 16.89 24.60 1.48
CA PRO A 190 17.40 25.46 0.44
C PRO A 190 16.80 25.10 -0.93
N GLU A 191 16.54 26.10 -1.76
CA GLU A 191 15.81 25.95 -3.03
C GLU A 191 16.37 24.83 -3.92
N ALA A 192 17.69 24.72 -4.04
CA ALA A 192 18.35 23.67 -4.82
C ALA A 192 18.01 22.25 -4.31
N LEU A 193 17.98 22.05 -2.99
CA LEU A 193 17.64 20.76 -2.39
C LEU A 193 16.13 20.48 -2.48
N ALA A 194 15.29 21.51 -2.31
CA ALA A 194 13.84 21.39 -2.49
C ALA A 194 13.49 20.99 -3.93
N GLN A 195 14.21 21.54 -4.92
CA GLN A 195 14.05 21.18 -6.33
C GLN A 195 14.51 19.73 -6.59
N MET A 196 15.61 19.29 -5.98
CA MET A 196 16.06 17.89 -6.05
C MET A 196 15.00 16.94 -5.49
N VAL A 197 14.45 17.24 -4.30
CA VAL A 197 13.33 16.48 -3.71
C VAL A 197 12.12 16.46 -4.65
N THR A 198 11.84 17.58 -5.31
CA THR A 198 10.75 17.67 -6.30
C THR A 198 10.98 16.78 -7.52
N PHE A 199 12.20 16.70 -8.04
CA PHE A 199 12.51 15.75 -9.12
C PHE A 199 12.31 14.30 -8.68
N LEU A 200 12.84 13.94 -7.50
CA LEU A 200 12.74 12.59 -6.95
C LEU A 200 11.29 12.16 -6.67
N ARG A 201 10.49 13.04 -6.05
CA ARG A 201 9.09 12.73 -5.74
C ARG A 201 8.24 12.55 -7.00
N ASN A 202 8.48 13.37 -8.02
CA ASN A 202 7.72 13.32 -9.27
C ASN A 202 8.07 12.07 -10.10
N SER A 203 9.29 11.55 -9.99
CA SER A 203 9.69 10.29 -10.62
C SER A 203 9.22 9.04 -9.89
N ALA A 204 8.81 9.14 -8.62
CA ALA A 204 8.49 7.99 -7.78
C ALA A 204 7.31 7.19 -8.34
N ALA A 205 6.16 7.83 -8.58
CA ALA A 205 4.96 7.14 -9.05
C ALA A 205 5.13 6.52 -10.46
N PRO A 206 5.67 7.23 -11.48
CA PRO A 206 5.85 6.62 -12.79
C PRO A 206 6.80 5.43 -12.78
N THR A 207 7.92 5.56 -12.06
CA THR A 207 8.90 4.49 -11.89
C THR A 207 8.29 3.28 -11.18
N ALA A 208 7.51 3.53 -10.12
CA ALA A 208 6.83 2.50 -9.34
C ALA A 208 5.85 1.68 -10.16
N LEU A 209 4.98 2.36 -10.90
CA LEU A 209 3.95 1.73 -11.72
C LEU A 209 4.56 0.92 -12.86
N PHE A 210 5.60 1.47 -13.51
CA PHE A 210 6.36 0.73 -14.52
C PHE A 210 7.05 -0.50 -13.93
N ALA A 211 7.76 -0.35 -12.80
CA ALA A 211 8.45 -1.45 -12.11
C ALA A 211 7.47 -2.56 -11.67
N ILE A 212 6.29 -2.20 -11.17
CA ILE A 212 5.21 -3.15 -10.88
C ILE A 212 4.82 -3.91 -12.15
N GLY A 213 4.61 -3.21 -13.26
CA GLY A 213 4.30 -3.81 -14.55
C GLY A 213 5.33 -4.85 -14.98
N VAL A 214 6.62 -4.49 -14.95
CA VAL A 214 7.72 -5.41 -15.27
C VAL A 214 7.73 -6.59 -14.28
N THR A 215 7.56 -6.31 -12.99
CA THR A 215 7.51 -7.35 -11.95
C THR A 215 6.41 -8.36 -12.24
N VAL A 216 5.19 -7.89 -12.50
CA VAL A 216 4.02 -8.72 -12.86
C VAL A 216 4.29 -9.53 -14.14
N ALA A 217 4.97 -8.95 -15.13
CA ALA A 217 5.33 -9.65 -16.36
C ALA A 217 6.33 -10.80 -16.15
N LEU A 218 7.26 -10.61 -15.21
CA LEU A 218 8.32 -11.57 -14.89
C LEU A 218 7.94 -12.55 -13.78
N GLN A 219 6.85 -12.32 -13.04
CA GLN A 219 6.38 -13.26 -12.01
C GLN A 219 5.90 -14.55 -12.68
N PRO A 220 6.40 -15.73 -12.25
CA PRO A 220 5.87 -16.99 -12.71
C PRO A 220 4.44 -17.15 -12.18
N MET A 221 3.47 -17.15 -13.10
CA MET A 221 2.08 -17.40 -12.74
C MET A 221 1.93 -18.89 -12.43
N GLY A 222 1.68 -19.20 -11.16
CA GLY A 222 1.41 -20.57 -10.70
C GLY A 222 -0.03 -20.98 -10.98
N ARG A 223 -0.40 -22.18 -10.53
CA ARG A 223 -1.81 -22.55 -10.41
C ARG A 223 -2.51 -21.60 -9.45
N VAL A 224 -3.68 -21.11 -9.84
CA VAL A 224 -4.55 -20.31 -8.95
C VAL A 224 -5.00 -21.19 -7.79
N PRO A 225 -4.60 -20.88 -6.55
CA PRO A 225 -5.03 -21.62 -5.37
C PRO A 225 -6.53 -21.42 -5.12
N THR A 226 -7.19 -22.38 -4.49
CA THR A 226 -8.63 -22.32 -4.19
C THR A 226 -8.99 -21.19 -3.23
N GLU A 227 -8.08 -20.84 -2.32
CA GLU A 227 -8.27 -19.73 -1.38
C GLU A 227 -8.15 -18.34 -2.03
N LEU A 228 -7.44 -18.24 -3.15
CA LEU A 228 -6.99 -16.96 -3.67
C LEU A 228 -8.14 -16.03 -4.12
N PRO A 229 -9.21 -16.52 -4.79
CA PRO A 229 -10.35 -15.67 -5.12
C PRO A 229 -10.97 -14.99 -3.91
N ILE A 230 -11.03 -15.69 -2.76
CA ILE A 230 -11.60 -15.15 -1.52
C ILE A 230 -10.68 -14.04 -0.98
N LEU A 231 -9.37 -14.28 -0.90
CA LEU A 231 -8.41 -13.29 -0.42
C LEU A 231 -8.40 -12.02 -1.28
N VAL A 232 -8.47 -12.17 -2.60
CA VAL A 232 -8.53 -11.04 -3.53
C VAL A 232 -9.87 -10.30 -3.41
N ALA A 233 -10.99 -10.99 -3.22
CA ALA A 233 -12.28 -10.35 -2.96
C ALA A 233 -12.26 -9.57 -1.64
N ILE A 234 -11.65 -10.13 -0.58
CA ILE A 234 -11.47 -9.39 0.68
C ILE A 234 -10.66 -8.13 0.42
N LYS A 235 -9.55 -8.22 -0.33
CA LYS A 235 -8.67 -7.08 -0.58
C LYS A 235 -9.30 -5.98 -1.42
N LEU A 236 -9.97 -6.34 -2.50
CA LEU A 236 -10.42 -5.39 -3.52
C LEU A 236 -11.85 -4.90 -3.30
N VAL A 237 -12.65 -5.60 -2.50
CA VAL A 237 -14.07 -5.27 -2.27
C VAL A 237 -14.34 -5.06 -0.78
N VAL A 238 -14.02 -6.05 0.05
CA VAL A 238 -14.38 -5.98 1.48
C VAL A 238 -13.58 -4.91 2.22
N HIS A 239 -12.27 -4.82 1.98
CA HIS A 239 -11.40 -3.82 2.62
C HIS A 239 -11.84 -2.38 2.32
N PRO A 240 -12.01 -1.93 1.05
CA PRO A 240 -12.50 -0.57 0.79
C PRO A 240 -13.92 -0.34 1.31
N PHE A 241 -14.76 -1.37 1.35
CA PHE A 241 -16.09 -1.28 1.97
C PHE A 241 -16.02 -1.06 3.48
N ILE A 242 -15.15 -1.78 4.20
CA ILE A 242 -14.93 -1.57 5.65
C ILE A 242 -14.39 -0.16 5.90
N ALA A 243 -13.42 0.29 5.09
CA ALA A 243 -12.84 1.64 5.22
C ALA A 243 -13.91 2.73 5.04
N TRP A 244 -14.73 2.61 3.99
CA TRP A 244 -15.86 3.50 3.75
C TRP A 244 -16.85 3.47 4.92
N LEU A 245 -17.26 2.28 5.36
CA LEU A 245 -18.24 2.11 6.43
C LEU A 245 -17.74 2.73 7.74
N MET A 246 -16.49 2.46 8.12
CA MET A 246 -15.91 2.96 9.37
C MET A 246 -15.83 4.49 9.39
N LEU A 247 -15.32 5.09 8.31
CA LEU A 247 -15.14 6.54 8.24
C LEU A 247 -16.47 7.28 8.16
N THR A 248 -17.45 6.74 7.44
CA THR A 248 -18.79 7.35 7.35
C THR A 248 -19.64 7.13 8.59
N TRP A 249 -19.42 6.02 9.33
CA TRP A 249 -20.14 5.73 10.57
C TRP A 249 -19.65 6.56 11.76
N ILE A 250 -18.33 6.74 11.87
CA ILE A 250 -17.75 7.65 12.88
C ILE A 250 -18.07 9.10 12.52
N GLY A 251 -17.98 9.45 11.23
CA GLY A 251 -18.29 10.80 10.73
C GLY A 251 -17.24 11.84 11.12
N GLY A 252 -17.47 13.10 10.71
CA GLY A 252 -16.62 14.23 11.08
C GLY A 252 -15.28 14.34 10.33
N PHE A 253 -15.12 13.61 9.23
CA PHE A 253 -13.94 13.72 8.35
C PHE A 253 -14.27 14.51 7.09
N ASP A 254 -13.28 15.24 6.58
CA ASP A 254 -13.39 15.90 5.29
C ASP A 254 -13.68 14.86 4.18
N PRO A 255 -14.59 15.14 3.23
CA PRO A 255 -14.87 14.29 2.07
C PRO A 255 -13.62 13.74 1.37
N VAL A 256 -12.58 14.56 1.19
CA VAL A 256 -11.33 14.16 0.53
C VAL A 256 -10.61 13.06 1.31
N TRP A 257 -10.68 13.07 2.63
CA TRP A 257 -10.05 12.07 3.49
C TRP A 257 -10.75 10.71 3.35
N ILE A 258 -12.08 10.71 3.33
CA ILE A 258 -12.87 9.50 3.09
C ILE A 258 -12.59 8.95 1.70
N LYS A 259 -12.63 9.81 0.66
CA LYS A 259 -12.32 9.45 -0.73
C LYS A 259 -10.90 8.87 -0.85
N THR A 260 -9.92 9.47 -0.17
CA THR A 260 -8.52 8.99 -0.14
C THR A 260 -8.42 7.60 0.48
N ALA A 261 -9.05 7.37 1.64
CA ALA A 261 -9.00 6.10 2.34
C ALA A 261 -9.62 4.96 1.53
N VAL A 262 -10.79 5.19 0.94
CA VAL A 262 -11.47 4.20 0.10
C VAL A 262 -10.65 3.89 -1.15
N LEU A 263 -10.05 4.91 -1.78
CA LEU A 263 -9.18 4.73 -2.94
C LEU A 263 -7.93 3.92 -2.60
N MET A 264 -7.24 4.24 -1.50
CA MET A 264 -6.07 3.48 -1.04
C MET A 264 -6.42 2.04 -0.65
N ALA A 265 -7.54 1.83 0.02
CA ALA A 265 -8.02 0.50 0.38
C ALA A 265 -8.42 -0.33 -0.86
N SER A 266 -8.79 0.30 -1.98
CA SER A 266 -9.15 -0.40 -3.23
C SER A 266 -7.95 -0.87 -4.06
N LEU A 267 -6.74 -0.44 -3.71
CA LEU A 267 -5.50 -0.82 -4.39
C LEU A 267 -5.25 -2.33 -4.33
N PRO A 268 -4.50 -2.91 -5.28
CA PRO A 268 -4.12 -4.31 -5.24
C PRO A 268 -3.22 -4.64 -4.05
N THR A 269 -2.97 -5.93 -3.83
CA THR A 269 -2.03 -6.41 -2.82
C THR A 269 -0.63 -5.82 -3.07
N ALA A 270 0.05 -5.41 -1.99
CA ALA A 270 1.39 -4.84 -2.07
C ALA A 270 2.43 -5.83 -2.62
N ALA A 271 3.35 -5.35 -3.46
CA ALA A 271 4.48 -6.15 -3.96
C ALA A 271 5.39 -6.66 -2.82
N THR A 272 5.48 -5.89 -1.73
CA THR A 272 6.21 -6.25 -0.50
C THR A 272 5.68 -7.51 0.18
N THR A 273 4.42 -7.89 -0.05
CA THR A 273 3.87 -9.15 0.46
C THR A 273 4.59 -10.36 -0.12
N PHE A 274 5.04 -10.29 -1.39
CA PHE A 274 5.88 -11.34 -1.98
C PHE A 274 7.29 -11.36 -1.38
N VAL A 275 7.85 -10.19 -1.07
CA VAL A 275 9.16 -10.11 -0.40
C VAL A 275 9.08 -10.76 0.99
N ALA A 276 8.01 -10.50 1.74
CA ALA A 276 7.77 -11.17 3.02
C ALA A 276 7.62 -12.69 2.83
N ALA A 277 6.84 -13.13 1.84
CA ALA A 277 6.70 -14.54 1.52
C ALA A 277 8.05 -15.22 1.23
N GLN A 278 8.93 -14.58 0.45
CA GLN A 278 10.27 -15.08 0.15
C GLN A 278 11.18 -15.09 1.38
N GLN A 279 11.15 -14.04 2.19
CA GLN A 279 11.98 -13.93 3.39
C GLN A 279 11.73 -15.08 4.37
N TYR A 280 10.46 -15.48 4.52
CA TYR A 280 10.07 -16.57 5.42
C TYR A 280 9.92 -17.93 4.73
N ASP A 281 10.18 -18.01 3.42
CA ASP A 281 9.98 -19.18 2.57
C ASP A 281 8.58 -19.82 2.70
N VAL A 282 7.55 -18.97 2.75
CA VAL A 282 6.15 -19.37 2.97
C VAL A 282 5.26 -18.72 1.92
N TYR A 283 4.39 -19.52 1.27
CA TYR A 283 3.38 -19.03 0.32
C TYR A 283 3.94 -18.27 -0.91
N VAL A 284 5.22 -18.43 -1.25
CA VAL A 284 5.94 -17.63 -2.27
C VAL A 284 5.26 -17.59 -3.64
N SER A 285 5.05 -18.75 -4.27
CA SER A 285 4.44 -18.84 -5.61
C SER A 285 2.99 -18.35 -5.62
N ARG A 286 2.25 -18.60 -4.53
CA ARG A 286 0.86 -18.19 -4.40
C ARG A 286 0.73 -16.68 -4.16
N ALA A 287 1.63 -16.08 -3.37
CA ALA A 287 1.74 -14.63 -3.18
C ALA A 287 2.05 -13.90 -4.50
N ALA A 288 2.97 -14.44 -5.31
CA ALA A 288 3.24 -13.89 -6.64
C ALA A 288 1.99 -13.91 -7.53
N THR A 289 1.29 -15.04 -7.57
CA THR A 289 0.04 -15.19 -8.31
C THR A 289 -1.04 -14.24 -7.81
N ALA A 290 -1.13 -14.03 -6.48
CA ALA A 290 -2.05 -13.09 -5.86
C ALA A 290 -1.82 -11.64 -6.27
N ILE A 291 -0.55 -11.21 -6.32
CA ILE A 291 -0.18 -9.85 -6.75
C ILE A 291 -0.57 -9.66 -8.21
N VAL A 292 -0.26 -10.61 -9.10
CA VAL A 292 -0.63 -10.54 -10.52
C VAL A 292 -2.15 -10.42 -10.67
N ILE A 293 -2.91 -11.32 -10.06
CA ILE A 293 -4.37 -11.35 -10.17
C ILE A 293 -5.01 -10.11 -9.56
N SER A 294 -4.61 -9.72 -8.34
CA SER A 294 -5.15 -8.52 -7.71
C SER A 294 -4.80 -7.25 -8.49
N THR A 295 -3.62 -7.17 -9.10
CA THR A 295 -3.22 -6.02 -9.94
C THR A 295 -4.05 -5.93 -11.22
N VAL A 296 -4.33 -7.07 -11.86
CA VAL A 296 -5.20 -7.09 -13.05
C VAL A 296 -6.64 -6.74 -12.68
N LEU A 297 -7.16 -7.33 -11.60
CA LEU A 297 -8.53 -7.06 -11.15
C LEU A 297 -8.70 -5.66 -10.56
N SER A 298 -7.64 -5.05 -10.02
CA SER A 298 -7.70 -3.69 -9.49
C SER A 298 -7.96 -2.65 -10.57
N VAL A 299 -7.73 -2.97 -11.84
CA VAL A 299 -8.21 -2.15 -12.97
C VAL A 299 -9.68 -1.85 -12.82
N PHE A 300 -10.50 -2.85 -12.48
CA PHE A 300 -11.94 -2.66 -12.32
C PHE A 300 -12.29 -1.99 -11.00
N THR A 301 -11.67 -2.39 -9.89
CA THR A 301 -12.04 -1.86 -8.56
C THR A 301 -11.57 -0.42 -8.36
N VAL A 302 -10.32 -0.09 -8.72
CA VAL A 302 -9.80 1.27 -8.64
C VAL A 302 -10.56 2.18 -9.60
N THR A 303 -10.78 1.76 -10.85
CA THR A 303 -11.58 2.55 -11.81
C THR A 303 -13.01 2.75 -11.32
N GLY A 304 -13.62 1.73 -10.72
CA GLY A 304 -14.94 1.81 -10.09
C GLY A 304 -14.99 2.83 -8.96
N VAL A 305 -14.02 2.77 -8.04
CA VAL A 305 -13.91 3.76 -6.94
C VAL A 305 -13.66 5.16 -7.48
N LEU A 306 -12.78 5.32 -8.47
CA LEU A 306 -12.57 6.61 -9.13
C LEU A 306 -13.85 7.13 -9.79
N ALA A 307 -14.65 6.26 -10.41
CA ALA A 307 -15.95 6.65 -10.96
C ALA A 307 -16.91 7.12 -9.85
N LEU A 308 -17.01 6.37 -8.75
CA LEU A 308 -17.84 6.76 -7.60
C LEU A 308 -17.41 8.12 -7.01
N ILE A 309 -16.09 8.37 -6.95
CA ILE A 309 -15.52 9.63 -6.49
C ILE A 309 -15.82 10.77 -7.48
N THR A 310 -15.63 10.54 -8.78
CA THR A 310 -15.72 11.56 -9.84
C THR A 310 -17.16 12.01 -10.07
N TYR A 311 -18.14 11.10 -9.96
CA TYR A 311 -19.56 11.43 -10.11
C TYR A 311 -20.24 11.76 -8.78
N ASP A 312 -19.48 11.92 -7.69
CA ASP A 312 -19.99 12.16 -6.34
C ASP A 312 -21.08 11.16 -5.91
N LEU A 313 -20.94 9.90 -6.35
CA LEU A 313 -21.85 8.79 -6.02
C LEU A 313 -21.42 8.05 -4.75
N LEU A 314 -20.21 8.30 -4.25
CA LEU A 314 -19.74 7.73 -2.99
C LEU A 314 -20.52 8.40 -1.84
N PRO A 315 -21.39 7.69 -1.11
CA PRO A 315 -22.18 8.31 -0.04
C PRO A 315 -21.25 8.72 1.10
N LEU A 316 -21.19 10.01 1.41
CA LEU A 316 -20.29 10.54 2.45
C LEU A 316 -20.96 10.61 3.82
N THR A 317 -22.29 10.76 3.85
CA THR A 317 -23.11 10.82 5.07
C THR A 317 -24.31 9.85 5.02
N PRO A 318 -24.10 8.55 4.74
CA PRO A 318 -25.18 7.56 4.67
C PRO A 318 -25.98 7.43 5.99
N PHE A 319 -25.39 7.83 7.12
CA PHE A 319 -25.99 7.74 8.45
C PHE A 319 -26.47 9.11 9.02
N GLY A 320 -26.45 10.19 8.22
CA GLY A 320 -27.01 11.49 8.61
C GLY A 320 -26.33 12.19 9.79
N ARG A 321 -25.06 11.88 10.07
CA ARG A 321 -24.24 12.52 11.10
C ARG A 321 -23.22 13.47 10.48
#